data_AF-A0ABD1L4Z6-F1
#
_entry.id   AF-A0ABD1L4Z6-F1
#
_cell.length_a   1.000
_cell.length_b   1.000
_cell.length_c   1.000
_cell.angle_alpha   90.00
_cell.angle_beta   90.00
_cell.angle_gamma   90.00
#
_symmetry.space_group_name_H-M   'P 1'
#
loop_
_entity.id
_entity.type
_entity.pdbx_description
1 polymer ?
#
loop_
_entity_poly.entity_id
_entity_poly.type
_entity_poly.pdbx_seq_one_letter_code
_entity_poly.pdbx_strand_id
1 'polypeptide(L)'
;MYEIMRELQPEIEILFESKACTETKEAAMNSAKRLAQTAQETFVDFEETVEKDATKTTVIDGTVHHLTNYVSNYVNYDDYHVENHVDYHVESHVDHHVIHVE
;
A
#
# COMPACT_ATOMS: atom_id res chain seq x y z
N MET A 1 6.95 -2.34 0.62
CA MET A 1 7.25 -2.52 2.06
C MET A 1 6.02 -2.92 2.85
N TYR A 2 4.96 -2.11 2.87
CA TYR A 2 3.70 -2.47 3.54
C TYR A 2 3.14 -3.80 3.06
N GLU A 3 3.13 -4.04 1.74
CA GLU A 3 2.67 -5.31 1.15
C GLU A 3 3.43 -6.52 1.68
N ILE A 4 4.77 -6.46 1.70
CA ILE A 4 5.61 -7.54 2.26
C ILE A 4 5.32 -7.76 3.75
N MET A 5 5.11 -6.69 4.52
CA MET A 5 4.75 -6.82 5.94
C MET A 5 3.37 -7.46 6.14
N ARG A 6 2.42 -7.17 5.25
CA ARG A 6 1.08 -7.76 5.24
C ARG A 6 1.15 -9.24 4.83
N GLU A 7 1.93 -9.55 3.80
CA GLU A 7 2.15 -10.90 3.29
C GLU A 7 2.77 -11.80 4.34
N LEU A 8 3.81 -11.31 5.05
CA LEU A 8 4.54 -12.08 6.06
C LEU A 8 3.87 -12.12 7.45
N GLN A 9 2.73 -11.43 7.63
CA GLN A 9 2.06 -11.37 8.93
C GLN A 9 1.72 -12.77 9.49
N PRO A 10 1.17 -13.72 8.71
CA PRO A 10 0.86 -15.06 9.20
C PRO A 10 2.11 -15.82 9.65
N GLU A 11 3.23 -15.74 8.93
CA GLU A 11 4.49 -16.38 9.32
C GLU A 11 5.03 -15.78 10.62
N ILE A 12 4.91 -14.45 10.80
CA ILE A 12 5.30 -13.79 12.05
C ILE A 12 4.44 -14.30 13.21
N GLU A 13 3.12 -14.48 13.02
CA GLU A 13 2.25 -15.00 14.07
C GLU A 13 2.60 -16.43 14.47
N ILE A 14 2.95 -17.28 13.51
CA ILE A 14 3.37 -18.67 13.72
C ILE A 14 4.75 -18.75 14.40
N LEU A 15 5.75 -18.05 13.87
CA LEU A 15 7.12 -18.10 14.38
C LEU A 15 7.26 -17.50 15.79
N PHE A 16 6.39 -16.54 16.13
CA PHE A 16 6.40 -15.83 17.41
C PHE A 16 5.15 -16.14 18.25
N GLU A 17 4.63 -17.37 18.19
CA GLU A 17 3.42 -17.79 18.92
C GLU A 17 3.53 -17.61 20.45
N SER A 18 4.75 -17.75 20.99
CA SER A 18 5.02 -17.65 22.42
C SER A 18 4.62 -16.29 23.00
N LYS A 19 4.09 -16.32 24.24
CA LYS A 19 3.78 -15.10 25.01
C LYS A 19 5.01 -14.22 25.24
N ALA A 20 6.21 -14.80 25.30
CA ALA A 20 7.46 -14.05 25.43
C ALA A 20 7.75 -13.16 24.21
N CYS A 21 7.18 -13.48 23.04
CA CYS A 21 7.38 -12.76 21.79
C CYS A 21 6.27 -11.75 21.47
N THR A 22 5.41 -11.44 22.45
CA THR A 22 4.28 -10.51 22.27
C THR A 22 4.76 -9.14 21.79
N GLU A 23 5.81 -8.59 22.42
CA GLU A 23 6.38 -7.29 22.03
C GLU A 23 6.93 -7.29 20.60
N THR A 24 7.53 -8.39 20.16
CA THR A 24 8.03 -8.53 18.79
C THR A 24 6.89 -8.54 17.76
N LYS A 25 5.80 -9.27 18.03
CA LYS A 25 4.61 -9.27 17.17
C LYS A 25 3.97 -7.88 17.10
N GLU A 26 3.81 -7.23 18.25
CA GLU A 26 3.28 -5.86 18.32
C GLU A 26 4.17 -4.87 17.57
N ALA A 27 5.50 -4.98 17.67
CA ALA A 27 6.42 -4.12 16.94
C ALA A 27 6.31 -4.30 15.42
N ALA A 28 6.17 -5.54 14.93
CA ALA A 28 5.94 -5.81 13.51
C ALA A 28 4.61 -5.21 13.04
N MET A 29 3.52 -5.43 13.77
CA MET A 29 2.20 -4.86 13.45
C MET A 29 2.22 -3.33 13.46
N ASN A 30 2.85 -2.73 14.46
CA ASN A 30 2.98 -1.28 14.55
C ASN A 30 3.83 -0.70 13.41
N SER A 31 4.85 -1.42 12.96
CA SER A 31 5.66 -1.00 11.81
C SER A 31 4.84 -1.02 10.51
N ALA A 32 4.04 -2.06 10.27
CA ALA A 32 3.12 -2.10 9.14
C ALA A 32 2.10 -0.96 9.19
N LYS A 33 1.53 -0.69 10.37
CA LYS A 33 0.61 0.44 10.58
C LYS A 33 1.28 1.78 10.25
N ARG A 34 2.50 2.01 10.73
CA ARG A 34 3.24 3.25 10.45
C ARG A 34 3.56 3.39 8.97
N LEU A 35 3.91 2.32 8.27
CA LEU A 35 4.11 2.35 6.81
C LEU A 35 2.83 2.77 6.08
N ALA A 36 1.67 2.22 6.46
CA ALA A 36 0.40 2.60 5.87
C ALA A 36 0.05 4.07 6.16
N GLN A 37 0.28 4.53 7.39
CA GLN A 37 0.07 5.93 7.78
C GLN A 37 0.97 6.88 7.01
N THR A 38 2.27 6.60 6.93
CA THR A 38 3.21 7.42 6.16
C THR A 38 2.86 7.45 4.68
N ALA A 39 2.39 6.35 4.10
CA ALA A 39 1.90 6.36 2.72
C ALA A 39 0.67 7.27 2.54
N GLN A 40 -0.29 7.22 3.47
CA GLN A 40 -1.46 8.12 3.46
C GLN A 40 -1.05 9.59 3.61
N GLU A 41 -0.17 9.90 4.56
CA GLU A 41 0.37 11.24 4.78
C GLU A 41 1.09 11.76 3.52
N THR A 42 1.83 10.89 2.81
CA THR A 42 2.51 11.25 1.56
C THR A 42 1.53 11.70 0.48
N PHE A 43 0.35 11.07 0.37
CA PHE A 43 -0.68 11.50 -0.59
C PHE A 43 -1.29 12.85 -0.24
N VAL A 44 -1.52 13.11 1.06
CA VAL A 44 -2.01 14.42 1.52
C VAL A 44 -0.97 15.51 1.25
N ASP A 45 0.29 15.26 1.58
CA ASP A 45 1.39 16.20 1.33
C ASP A 45 1.57 16.47 -0.18
N PHE A 46 1.38 15.43 -1.01
CA PHE A 46 1.41 15.56 -2.47
C PHE A 46 0.28 16.46 -2.97
N GLU A 47 -0.98 16.23 -2.55
CA GLU A 47 -2.13 17.05 -2.91
C GLU A 47 -1.91 18.52 -2.53
N GLU A 48 -1.50 18.78 -1.29
CA GLU A 48 -1.22 20.14 -0.82
C GLU A 48 -0.11 20.82 -1.62
N THR A 49 0.93 20.07 -1.99
CA THR A 49 2.06 20.60 -2.77
C THR A 49 1.61 20.97 -4.18
N VAL A 50 0.78 20.12 -4.82
CA VAL A 50 0.20 20.38 -6.13
C VAL A 50 -0.70 21.62 -6.10
N GLU A 51 -1.57 21.75 -5.10
CA GLU A 51 -2.46 22.91 -4.96
C GLU A 51 -1.68 24.22 -4.78
N LYS A 52 -0.64 24.20 -3.93
CA LYS A 52 0.22 25.37 -3.67
C LYS A 52 1.06 25.78 -4.88
N ASP A 53 1.45 24.86 -5.76
CA ASP A 53 2.25 25.17 -6.95
C ASP A 53 1.36 25.65 -8.11
N ALA A 54 0.19 25.01 -8.31
CA ALA A 54 -0.78 25.42 -9.33
C ALA A 54 -1.25 26.88 -9.19
N THR A 55 -1.25 27.42 -7.97
CA THR A 55 -1.67 28.80 -7.67
C THR A 55 -0.59 29.85 -7.89
N LYS A 56 0.68 29.47 -8.09
CA LYS A 56 1.83 30.39 -8.14
C LYS A 56 2.37 30.65 -9.54
N THR A 57 2.10 29.77 -10.50
CA THR A 57 2.70 29.84 -11.83
C THR A 57 1.64 30.00 -12.91
N THR A 58 1.65 31.16 -13.56
CA THR A 58 0.85 31.42 -14.77
C THR A 58 1.73 31.20 -15.99
N VAL A 59 1.29 30.32 -16.90
CA VAL A 59 1.98 30.09 -18.18
C VAL A 59 1.53 31.17 -19.17
N ILE A 60 2.45 32.06 -19.54
CA ILE A 60 2.14 33.28 -20.31
C ILE A 60 1.72 32.97 -21.76
N ASP A 61 2.09 31.82 -22.32
CA ASP A 61 1.80 31.45 -23.72
C ASP A 61 0.67 30.41 -23.90
N GLY A 62 0.05 29.94 -22.81
CA GLY A 62 -1.01 28.93 -22.84
C GLY A 62 -0.55 27.48 -22.99
N THR A 63 0.75 27.18 -22.91
CA THR A 63 1.26 25.80 -22.87
C THR A 63 0.91 25.07 -21.57
N VAL A 64 0.96 23.73 -21.62
CA VAL A 64 0.69 22.87 -20.46
C VAL A 64 1.74 23.11 -19.38
N HIS A 65 1.29 23.35 -18.15
CA HIS A 65 2.18 23.58 -17.01
C HIS A 65 2.99 22.31 -16.67
N HIS A 66 4.27 22.45 -16.32
CA HIS A 66 5.14 21.32 -15.96
C HIS A 66 4.57 20.45 -14.84
N LEU A 67 3.87 21.07 -13.88
CA LEU A 67 3.13 20.38 -12.81
C LEU A 67 2.08 19.40 -13.36
N THR A 68 1.38 19.74 -14.45
CA THR A 68 0.34 18.88 -15.03
C THR A 68 0.94 17.56 -15.52
N ASN A 69 2.08 17.60 -16.22
CA ASN A 69 2.78 16.38 -16.64
C ASN A 69 3.33 15.60 -15.43
N TYR A 70 3.82 16.30 -14.41
CA TYR A 70 4.33 15.66 -13.19
C TYR A 70 3.23 14.89 -12.45
N VAL A 71 2.07 15.51 -12.22
CA VAL A 71 0.93 14.86 -11.56
C VAL A 71 0.40 13.69 -12.39
N SER A 72 0.25 13.88 -13.72
CA SER A 72 -0.24 12.80 -14.58
C SER A 72 0.70 11.59 -14.59
N ASN A 73 2.02 11.81 -14.61
CA ASN A 73 2.99 10.72 -14.54
C ASN A 73 2.95 10.01 -13.18
N TYR A 74 2.73 10.74 -12.09
CA TYR A 74 2.60 10.15 -10.75
C TYR A 74 1.36 9.23 -10.65
N VAL A 75 0.20 9.69 -11.14
CA VAL A 75 -1.04 8.90 -11.15
C VAL A 75 -0.92 7.67 -12.06
N ASN A 76 -0.31 7.82 -13.25
CA ASN A 76 -0.11 6.69 -14.15
C ASN A 76 0.81 5.62 -13.54
N TYR A 77 1.80 6.00 -12.73
CA TYR A 77 2.70 5.04 -12.07
C TYR A 77 1.97 4.13 -11.08
N ASP A 78 0.96 4.65 -10.38
CA ASP A 78 0.11 3.88 -9.45
C ASP A 78 -0.81 2.90 -10.19
N ASP A 79 -1.33 3.26 -11.37
CA ASP A 79 -2.23 2.42 -12.17
C ASP A 79 -1.54 1.13 -12.66
N TYR A 80 -0.28 1.22 -13.11
CA TYR A 80 0.50 0.04 -13.53
C TYR A 80 0.77 -0.96 -12.40
N HIS A 81 0.62 -0.58 -11.13
CA HIS A 81 0.84 -1.48 -9.98
C HIS A 81 -0.43 -2.23 -9.56
N VAL A 82 -1.63 -1.72 -9.86
CA VAL A 82 -2.90 -2.36 -9.46
C VAL A 82 -3.22 -3.58 -10.35
N GLU A 83 -2.94 -3.53 -11.65
CA GLU A 83 -3.19 -4.65 -12.57
C GLU A 83 -2.36 -5.91 -12.27
N ASN A 84 -1.22 -5.77 -11.58
CA ASN A 84 -0.32 -6.90 -11.30
C ASN A 84 -0.63 -7.65 -9.98
N HIS A 85 -1.53 -7.14 -9.13
CA HIS A 85 -1.87 -7.75 -7.83
C HIS A 85 -3.18 -8.55 -7.82
N VAL A 86 -3.97 -8.51 -8.89
CA VAL A 86 -5.28 -9.20 -8.94
C VAL A 86 -5.20 -10.67 -9.36
N ASP A 87 -4.06 -11.12 -9.90
CA ASP A 87 -3.93 -12.47 -10.48
C ASP A 87 -3.53 -13.56 -9.46
N TYR A 88 -3.01 -13.19 -8.28
CA TYR A 88 -2.45 -14.16 -7.32
C TYR A 88 -3.42 -14.65 -6.24
N HIS A 89 -4.67 -14.19 -6.19
CA HIS A 89 -5.58 -14.49 -5.08
C HIS A 89 -6.69 -15.50 -5.36
N VAL A 90 -6.77 -16.08 -6.57
CA VAL A 90 -7.92 -16.92 -6.95
C VAL A 90 -7.71 -18.43 -6.74
N GLU A 91 -6.48 -18.93 -6.49
CA GLU A 91 -6.22 -20.37 -6.63
C GLU A 91 -5.95 -21.20 -5.35
N SER A 92 -6.22 -20.70 -4.13
CA SER A 92 -5.99 -21.51 -2.91
C SER A 92 -7.22 -22.07 -2.19
N HIS A 93 -8.44 -21.79 -2.65
CA HIS A 93 -9.66 -22.31 -2.02
C HIS A 93 -10.34 -23.37 -2.89
N VAL A 94 -9.70 -24.54 -3.00
CA VAL A 94 -10.44 -25.79 -3.29
C VAL A 94 -10.65 -26.53 -1.98
N ASP A 95 -11.85 -26.30 -1.47
CA ASP A 95 -12.59 -27.02 -0.45
C ASP A 95 -12.33 -28.54 -0.47
N HIS A 96 -11.82 -29.09 0.63
CA HIS A 96 -12.02 -30.51 0.95
C HIS A 96 -12.78 -30.62 2.27
N HIS A 97 -14.09 -30.48 2.09
CA HIS A 97 -15.16 -30.87 2.98
C HIS A 97 -14.82 -32.11 3.82
N VAL A 98 -14.96 -31.92 5.13
CA VAL A 98 -15.04 -32.95 6.16
C VAL A 98 -16.11 -33.98 5.80
N ILE A 99 -15.76 -35.26 5.88
CA ILE A 99 -16.72 -36.36 6.06
C ILE A 99 -16.37 -37.04 7.39
N HIS A 100 -17.24 -36.85 8.37
CA HIS A 100 -17.32 -37.67 9.59
C HIS A 100 -18.26 -38.86 9.35
N VAL A 101 -18.27 -39.80 10.31
CA VAL A 101 -19.12 -41.01 10.45
C VAL A 101 -18.46 -42.25 9.83
N GLU A 102 -18.16 -43.36 10.53
CA GLU A 102 -18.55 -43.93 11.83
C GLU A 102 -17.36 -44.71 12.44
#